data_AF-A0A9W9WK56-F1
#
_entry.id   AF-A0A9W9WK56-F1
#
_cell.length_a   1.000
_cell.length_b   1.000
_cell.length_c   1.000
_cell.angle_alpha   90.00
_cell.angle_beta   90.00
_cell.angle_gamma   90.00
#
_symmetry.space_group_name_H-M   'P 1'
#
loop_
_entity.id
_entity.type
_entity.pdbx_description
1 polymer ?
#
loop_
_entity_poly.entity_id
_entity_poly.type
_entity_poly.pdbx_seq_one_letter_code
_entity_poly.pdbx_strand_id
1 'polypeptide(L)'
;MFATEDSITCEQVDALGILPVEWWYKWEGRHGRFAEDGEPINREREPHRSWKVRFEQDVQEPRQRKKMPLIEPAEREAIFKMLKSMLEFRPEDRSSARQILECEWMVRWALPEYEKIRGV
;
A
#
# COMPACT_ATOMS: atom_id res chain seq x y z
N MET A 1 -7.47 18.78 0.87
CA MET A 1 -6.31 18.84 -0.03
C MET A 1 -6.82 18.52 -1.43
N PHE A 2 -6.55 19.35 -2.44
CA PHE A 2 -6.81 18.96 -3.83
C PHE A 2 -5.74 17.96 -4.25
N ALA A 3 -6.14 16.88 -4.94
CA ALA A 3 -5.20 15.90 -5.47
C ALA A 3 -4.38 16.52 -6.61
N THR A 4 -3.21 17.07 -6.29
CA THR A 4 -2.17 17.44 -7.25
C THR A 4 -1.26 16.24 -7.53
N GLU A 5 -0.59 16.22 -8.67
CA GLU A 5 0.41 15.20 -9.02
C GLU A 5 1.47 15.04 -7.91
N ASP A 6 1.99 16.15 -7.39
CA ASP A 6 2.93 16.15 -6.25
C ASP A 6 2.31 15.50 -5.01
N SER A 7 1.08 15.88 -4.65
CA SER A 7 0.43 15.31 -3.45
C SER A 7 0.22 13.81 -3.57
N ILE A 8 -0.16 13.32 -4.75
CA ILE A 8 -0.33 11.88 -5.02
C ILE A 8 1.01 11.16 -5.00
N THR A 9 2.05 11.77 -5.56
CA THR A 9 3.41 11.20 -5.54
C THR A 9 3.95 11.12 -4.11
N CYS A 10 3.63 12.08 -3.23
CA CYS A 10 3.96 11.99 -1.81
C CYS A 10 3.30 10.80 -1.13
N GLU A 11 1.99 10.62 -1.34
CA GLU A 11 1.25 9.50 -0.78
C GLU A 11 1.81 8.15 -1.26
N GLN A 12 2.24 8.07 -2.52
CA GLN A 12 2.91 6.89 -3.05
C GLN A 12 4.26 6.64 -2.37
N VAL A 13 5.08 7.67 -2.18
CA VAL A 13 6.38 7.54 -1.52
C VAL A 13 6.22 7.14 -0.05
N ASP A 14 5.28 7.73 0.67
CA ASP A 14 4.96 7.36 2.04
C ASP A 14 4.49 5.90 2.17
N ALA A 15 3.77 5.41 1.16
CA ALA A 15 3.20 4.07 1.16
C ALA A 15 4.19 2.98 0.70
N LEU A 16 4.97 3.26 -0.34
CA LEU A 16 5.74 2.26 -1.09
C LEU A 16 7.25 2.42 -0.93
N GLY A 17 7.71 3.58 -0.46
CA GLY A 17 9.12 3.96 -0.40
C GLY A 17 9.54 4.85 -1.57
N ILE A 18 10.84 5.09 -1.68
CA ILE A 18 11.41 6.02 -2.66
C ILE A 18 11.10 5.55 -4.09
N LEU A 19 10.81 6.51 -4.97
CA LEU A 19 10.68 6.28 -6.40
C LEU A 19 11.96 5.63 -6.98
N PRO A 20 11.87 4.97 -8.16
CA PRO A 20 13.06 4.65 -8.94
C PRO A 20 13.99 5.85 -9.06
N VAL A 21 15.28 5.62 -8.94
CA VAL A 21 16.29 6.68 -8.72
C VAL A 21 16.23 7.78 -9.78
N GLU A 22 15.97 7.42 -11.04
CA GLU A 22 15.89 8.35 -12.15
C GLU A 22 14.60 9.19 -12.15
N TRP A 23 13.55 8.74 -11.45
CA TRP A 23 12.32 9.50 -11.23
C TRP A 23 12.44 10.36 -9.97
N TRP A 24 13.05 9.82 -8.92
CA TRP A 24 13.32 10.53 -7.67
C TRP A 24 14.05 11.84 -7.91
N TYR A 25 15.15 11.80 -8.66
CA TYR A 25 15.94 13.00 -8.95
C TYR A 25 15.32 13.95 -9.97
N LYS A 26 14.30 13.52 -10.72
CA LYS A 26 13.55 14.40 -11.64
C LYS A 26 12.38 15.10 -10.96
N TRP A 27 11.93 14.61 -9.81
CA TRP A 27 10.76 15.12 -9.13
C TRP A 27 11.11 16.35 -8.27
N GLU A 28 11.03 17.54 -8.87
CA GLU A 28 11.35 18.80 -8.19
C GLU A 28 10.47 19.09 -6.97
N GLY A 29 9.21 18.63 -7.01
CA GLY A 29 8.23 18.80 -5.92
C GLY A 29 8.58 18.10 -4.60
N ARG A 30 9.63 17.26 -4.58
CA ARG A 30 10.08 16.52 -3.40
C ARG A 30 10.83 17.37 -2.37
N HIS A 31 11.57 18.41 -2.79
CA HIS A 31 12.59 19.07 -1.96
C HIS A 31 12.01 19.76 -0.70
N GLY A 32 10.73 20.12 -0.71
CA GLY A 32 10.03 20.68 0.46
C GLY A 32 9.37 19.63 1.37
N ARG A 33 9.50 18.34 1.04
CA ARG A 33 8.71 17.26 1.64
C ARG A 33 9.56 16.10 2.12
N PHE A 34 10.60 15.74 1.37
CA PHE A 34 11.48 14.61 1.66
C PHE A 34 12.95 15.03 1.57
N ALA A 35 13.75 14.49 2.49
CA ALA A 35 15.20 14.51 2.42
C ALA A 35 15.69 13.60 1.28
N GLU A 36 16.99 13.67 0.97
CA GLU A 36 17.56 12.93 -0.17
C GLU A 36 17.40 11.40 -0.05
N ASP A 37 17.39 10.90 1.18
CA ASP A 37 17.16 9.49 1.53
C ASP A 37 15.67 9.10 1.60
N GLY A 38 14.77 9.98 1.17
CA GLY A 38 13.33 9.75 1.16
C GLY A 38 12.65 9.93 2.51
N GLU A 39 13.36 10.35 3.55
CA GLU A 39 12.76 10.60 4.85
C GLU A 39 11.96 11.90 4.86
N PRO A 40 10.71 11.94 5.38
CA PRO A 40 9.92 13.16 5.42
C PRO A 40 10.57 14.27 6.26
N ILE A 41 10.63 15.50 5.74
CA ILE A 41 11.29 16.64 6.38
C ILE A 41 10.49 17.20 7.56
N ASN A 42 9.15 17.12 7.53
CA ASN A 42 8.26 17.75 8.52
C ASN A 42 7.49 16.74 9.40
N ARG A 43 8.18 15.72 9.93
CA ARG A 43 7.58 14.63 10.73
C ARG A 43 6.70 15.10 11.91
N GLU A 44 6.97 16.27 12.48
CA GLU A 44 6.22 16.80 13.63
C GLU A 44 4.84 17.36 13.26
N ARG A 45 4.69 17.90 12.03
CA ARG A 45 3.42 18.48 11.55
C ARG A 45 2.60 17.46 10.77
N GLU A 46 3.27 16.60 10.01
CA GLU A 46 2.66 15.54 9.21
C GLU A 46 3.33 14.22 9.60
N PRO A 47 2.83 13.55 10.66
CA PRO A 47 3.42 12.30 11.09
C PRO A 47 3.34 11.28 9.96
N HIS A 48 4.50 10.80 9.52
CA HIS A 48 4.64 9.80 8.47
C HIS A 48 3.76 8.60 8.79
N ARG A 49 2.72 8.40 7.97
CA ARG A 49 1.83 7.25 8.10
C ARG A 49 2.38 6.16 7.20
N SER A 50 3.29 5.37 7.75
CA SER A 50 3.77 4.17 7.08
C SER A 50 2.61 3.28 6.62
N TRP A 51 2.86 2.47 5.60
CA TRP A 51 1.92 1.46 5.09
C TRP A 51 1.20 0.67 6.21
N LYS A 52 1.92 0.27 7.27
CA LYS A 52 1.37 -0.48 8.40
C LYS A 52 0.43 0.35 9.26
N VAL A 53 0.79 1.60 9.53
CA VAL A 53 -0.05 2.54 10.32
C VAL A 53 -1.35 2.83 9.58
N ARG A 54 -1.29 3.09 8.28
CA ARG A 54 -2.47 3.30 7.44
C ARG A 54 -3.39 2.09 7.46
N PHE A 55 -2.85 0.88 7.32
CA PHE A 55 -3.67 -0.33 7.39
C PHE A 55 -4.38 -0.47 8.75
N GLU A 56 -3.70 -0.18 9.86
CA GLU A 56 -4.32 -0.26 11.18
C GLU A 56 -5.46 0.76 11.31
N GLN A 57 -5.19 2.03 11.00
CA GLN A 57 -6.15 3.13 11.17
C GLN A 57 -7.31 3.10 10.17
N ASP A 58 -7.05 2.70 8.93
CA ASP A 58 -7.99 2.83 7.83
C ASP A 58 -8.67 1.49 7.47
N VAL A 59 -8.16 0.36 7.97
CA VAL A 59 -8.76 -0.98 7.74
C VAL A 59 -9.17 -1.67 9.05
N GLN A 60 -8.25 -1.80 10.02
CA GLN A 60 -8.53 -2.56 11.25
C GLN A 60 -9.44 -1.81 12.23
N GLU A 61 -9.15 -0.53 12.52
CA GLU A 61 -9.98 0.29 13.41
C GLU A 61 -11.43 0.41 12.92
N PRO A 62 -11.72 0.67 11.62
CA PRO A 62 -13.09 0.66 11.12
C PRO A 62 -13.77 -0.70 11.26
N ARG A 63 -13.08 -1.80 10.95
CA ARG A 63 -13.59 -3.16 11.16
C ARG A 63 -13.95 -3.40 12.63
N GLN A 64 -13.06 -3.02 13.55
CA GLN A 64 -13.29 -3.15 14.99
C GLN A 64 -14.52 -2.35 15.44
N ARG A 65 -14.63 -1.07 15.04
CA ARG A 65 -15.78 -0.21 15.37
C ARG A 65 -17.09 -0.77 14.83
N LYS A 66 -17.04 -1.48 13.70
CA LYS A 66 -18.19 -2.15 13.07
C LYS A 66 -18.39 -3.60 13.53
N LYS A 67 -17.62 -4.08 14.51
CA LYS A 67 -17.67 -5.46 15.03
C LYS A 67 -17.46 -6.52 13.94
N MET A 68 -16.71 -6.18 12.89
CA MET A 68 -16.27 -7.13 11.87
C MET A 68 -15.02 -7.86 12.36
N PRO A 69 -14.81 -9.11 11.91
CA PRO A 69 -13.55 -9.81 12.16
C PRO A 69 -12.35 -8.99 11.68
N LEU A 70 -11.34 -8.88 12.54
CA LEU A 70 -10.06 -8.27 12.20
C LEU A 70 -9.28 -9.19 11.26
N ILE A 71 -8.41 -8.58 10.45
CA ILE A 71 -7.48 -9.31 9.61
C ILE A 71 -6.33 -9.80 10.49
N GLU A 72 -6.09 -11.10 10.50
CA GLU A 72 -5.02 -11.68 11.31
C GLU A 72 -3.63 -11.29 10.76
N PRO A 73 -2.56 -11.35 11.58
CA PRO A 73 -1.23 -10.94 11.12
C PRO A 73 -0.74 -11.69 9.87
N ALA A 74 -1.02 -12.99 9.76
CA ALA A 74 -0.60 -13.79 8.61
C ALA A 74 -1.30 -13.34 7.31
N GLU A 75 -2.62 -13.17 7.37
CA GLU A 75 -3.41 -12.64 6.25
C GLU A 75 -2.95 -11.24 5.88
N ARG A 76 -2.70 -10.36 6.86
CA ARG A 76 -2.22 -8.99 6.64
C ARG A 76 -0.91 -8.98 5.85
N GLU A 77 0.08 -9.78 6.25
CA GLU A 77 1.34 -9.82 5.51
C GLU A 77 1.16 -10.38 4.09
N ALA A 78 0.24 -11.32 3.89
CA ALA A 78 -0.11 -11.81 2.55
C ALA A 78 -0.80 -10.74 1.69
N ILE A 79 -1.74 -9.96 2.24
CA ILE A 79 -2.35 -8.80 1.57
C ILE A 79 -1.29 -7.78 1.19
N PHE A 80 -0.37 -7.46 2.11
CA PHE A 80 0.70 -6.49 1.88
C PHE A 80 1.59 -6.93 0.74
N LYS A 81 2.01 -8.20 0.75
CA LYS A 81 2.83 -8.77 -0.31
C LYS A 81 2.12 -8.69 -1.67
N MET A 82 0.84 -9.06 -1.72
CA MET A 82 0.05 -8.97 -2.94
C MET A 82 -0.07 -7.53 -3.44
N LEU A 83 -0.54 -6.60 -2.60
CA LEU A 83 -0.76 -5.21 -2.99
C LEU A 83 0.54 -4.53 -3.42
N LYS A 84 1.65 -4.73 -2.68
CA LYS A 84 2.95 -4.16 -3.07
C LYS A 84 3.40 -4.65 -4.43
N SER A 85 3.23 -5.95 -4.71
CA SER A 85 3.57 -6.50 -6.04
C SER A 85 2.70 -5.94 -7.18
N MET A 86 1.49 -5.45 -6.89
CA MET A 86 0.63 -4.79 -7.89
C MET A 86 0.97 -3.31 -8.06
N LEU A 87 1.56 -2.70 -7.03
CA LEU A 87 1.82 -1.26 -6.93
C LEU A 87 3.28 -0.89 -7.18
N GLU A 88 4.11 -1.83 -7.62
CA GLU A 88 5.48 -1.55 -8.04
C GLU A 88 5.51 -0.36 -9.01
N PHE A 89 6.48 0.53 -8.79
CA PHE A 89 6.56 1.79 -9.52
C PHE A 89 6.72 1.54 -11.02
N ARG A 90 7.62 0.63 -11.39
CA ARG A 90 7.80 0.21 -12.78
C ARG A 90 6.68 -0.75 -13.19
N PRO A 91 5.94 -0.45 -14.27
CA PRO A 91 4.91 -1.35 -14.76
C PRO A 91 5.40 -2.77 -15.05
N GLU A 92 6.65 -2.91 -15.48
CA GLU A 92 7.27 -4.19 -15.85
C GLU A 92 7.54 -5.10 -14.65
N ASP A 93 7.69 -4.50 -13.46
CA ASP A 93 7.90 -5.22 -12.20
C ASP A 93 6.58 -5.62 -11.53
N ARG A 94 5.44 -5.12 -12.01
CA ARG A 94 4.13 -5.43 -11.45
C ARG A 94 3.74 -6.87 -11.73
N SER A 95 3.15 -7.51 -10.74
CA SER A 95 2.56 -8.83 -10.91
C SER A 95 1.41 -8.81 -11.92
N SER A 96 1.44 -9.77 -12.84
CA SER A 96 0.34 -10.03 -13.77
C SER A 96 -0.92 -10.53 -13.04
N ALA A 97 -2.08 -10.36 -13.67
CA ALA A 97 -3.34 -10.88 -13.13
C ALA A 97 -3.28 -12.38 -12.79
N ARG A 98 -2.56 -13.17 -13.60
CA ARG A 98 -2.35 -14.60 -13.33
C ARG A 98 -1.55 -14.84 -12.06
N GLN A 99 -0.43 -14.14 -11.89
CA GLN A 99 0.39 -14.25 -10.67
C GLN A 99 -0.38 -13.82 -9.43
N ILE A 100 -1.24 -12.80 -9.54
CA ILE A 100 -2.11 -12.37 -8.45
C ILE A 100 -3.12 -13.46 -8.09
N LEU A 101 -3.80 -14.07 -9.06
CA LEU A 101 -4.74 -15.18 -8.81
C LEU A 101 -4.07 -16.38 -8.11
N GLU A 102 -2.79 -16.60 -8.38
CA GLU A 102 -1.98 -17.69 -7.81
C GLU A 102 -1.26 -17.27 -6.50
N CYS A 103 -1.38 -16.02 -6.06
CA CYS A 103 -0.66 -15.53 -4.89
C CYS A 103 -1.25 -16.08 -3.57
N GLU A 104 -0.43 -16.04 -2.52
CA GLU A 104 -0.79 -16.62 -1.22
C GLU A 104 -2.12 -16.08 -0.68
N TRP A 105 -2.35 -14.76 -0.75
CA TRP A 105 -3.58 -14.18 -0.22
C TRP A 105 -4.82 -14.67 -0.97
N MET A 106 -4.73 -14.72 -2.30
CA MET A 106 -5.83 -15.18 -3.16
C MET A 106 -6.17 -16.65 -2.90
N VAL A 107 -5.16 -17.53 -2.86
CA VAL A 107 -5.38 -18.98 -2.73
C VAL A 107 -5.86 -19.36 -1.33
N ARG A 108 -5.33 -18.73 -0.28
CA ARG A 108 -5.62 -19.13 1.11
C ARG A 108 -6.85 -18.45 1.71
N TRP A 109 -7.16 -17.21 1.33
CA TRP A 109 -8.27 -16.45 1.93
C TRP A 109 -9.33 -16.05 0.90
N ALA A 110 -8.97 -15.38 -0.20
CA ALA A 110 -9.97 -14.77 -1.08
C ALA A 110 -10.80 -15.77 -1.90
N LEU A 111 -10.15 -16.70 -2.60
CA LEU A 111 -10.82 -17.68 -3.47
C LEU A 111 -11.70 -18.66 -2.66
N PRO A 112 -11.27 -19.21 -1.52
CA PRO A 112 -12.14 -20.04 -0.69
C PRO A 112 -13.42 -19.33 -0.24
N GLU A 113 -13.33 -18.05 0.15
CA GLU A 113 -14.53 -17.26 0.52
C GLU A 113 -15.41 -16.97 -0.70
N TYR A 114 -14.80 -16.70 -1.86
CA TYR A 114 -15.53 -16.50 -3.11
C TYR A 114 -16.34 -17.74 -3.52
N GLU A 115 -15.77 -18.94 -3.45
CA GLU A 115 -16.48 -20.18 -3.80
C GLU A 115 -17.63 -20.48 -2.83
N LYS A 116 -17.46 -20.23 -1.52
CA LYS A 116 -18.55 -20.32 -0.53
C LYS A 116 -19.74 -19.41 -0.89
N ILE A 117 -19.45 -18.18 -1.35
CA ILE A 117 -20.49 -17.23 -1.76
C ILE A 117 -21.17 -17.69 -3.05
N ARG A 118 -20.42 -18.29 -3.98
CA ARG A 118 -20.97 -18.86 -5.22
C ARG A 118 -21.81 -20.11 -5.01
N GLY A 119 -21.70 -20.76 -3.85
CA GLY A 119 -22.44 -21.97 -3.53
C GLY A 119 -21.93 -23.21 -4.27
N VAL A 120 -20.65 -23.23 -4.63
CA VAL A 120 -19.95 -24.41 -5.18
C VAL A 120 -19.21 -25.13 -4.06
#